data_AF-A0A2G7GZ52-F1
#
_entry.id   AF-A0A2G7GZ52-F1
#
_cell.length_a   1.000
_cell.length_b   1.000
_cell.length_c   1.000
_cell.angle_alpha   90.00
_cell.angle_beta   90.00
_cell.angle_gamma   90.00
#
_symmetry.space_group_name_H-M   'P 1'
#
loop_
_entity.id
_entity.type
_entity.pdbx_description
1 polymer ?
#
loop_
_entity_poly.entity_id
_entity_poly.type
_entity_poly.pdbx_seq_one_letter_code
_entity_poly.pdbx_strand_id
1 'polypeptide(L)'
;MSLTADLHCEIREVGGYWWPIATFDIGSARRFRLALQGAGLADRGLPPDVSDVLRDRYDEQVTAHPREIGGATFITTQELPLLLNAALWLTAEERERIPPHAYEEYAEMDFIRAWHAFAQAHEANERAARLVVWFGI
;
A
#
# COMPACT_ATOMS: atom_id res chain seq x y z
N MET A 1 -5.29 -9.11 18.81
CA MET A 1 -4.27 -8.97 17.76
C MET A 1 -4.69 -7.82 16.88
N SER A 2 -3.77 -6.91 16.58
CA SER A 2 -4.05 -5.68 15.84
C SER A 2 -3.40 -5.81 14.49
N LEU A 3 -4.18 -5.68 13.42
CA LEU A 3 -3.65 -5.73 12.06
C LEU A 3 -2.58 -4.64 11.88
N THR A 4 -1.42 -5.01 11.34
CA THR A 4 -0.33 -4.10 10.96
C THR A 4 -0.14 -4.10 9.44
N ALA A 5 0.56 -3.09 8.91
CA ALA A 5 0.92 -3.05 7.51
C ALA A 5 2.31 -2.45 7.32
N ASP A 6 3.17 -3.15 6.59
CA ASP A 6 4.47 -2.64 6.11
C ASP A 6 4.31 -2.21 4.64
N LEU A 7 4.67 -0.96 4.35
CA LEU A 7 4.50 -0.35 3.03
C LEU A 7 5.84 0.08 2.43
N HIS A 8 6.17 -0.43 1.25
CA HIS A 8 7.39 -0.08 0.53
C HIS A 8 7.08 0.56 -0.82
N CYS A 9 7.67 1.72 -1.07
CA CYS A 9 7.70 2.27 -2.42
C CYS A 9 8.90 1.67 -3.15
N GLU A 10 8.59 0.97 -4.23
CA GLU A 10 9.57 0.38 -5.12
C GLU A 10 9.60 1.14 -6.44
N ILE A 11 10.79 1.18 -7.02
CA ILE A 11 10.99 1.70 -8.37
C ILE A 11 11.78 0.70 -9.21
N ARG A 12 11.56 0.72 -10.52
CA ARG A 12 12.34 -0.11 -11.44
C ARG A 12 13.60 0.64 -11.87
N GLU A 13 14.76 0.10 -11.54
CA GLU A 13 16.05 0.66 -11.94
C GLU A 13 16.42 0.30 -13.39
N VAL A 14 17.43 0.99 -13.92
CA VAL A 14 18.03 0.70 -15.24
C VAL A 14 18.67 -0.68 -15.18
N GLY A 15 18.04 -1.67 -15.82
CA GLY A 15 18.38 -3.09 -15.68
C GLY A 15 17.17 -3.98 -15.36
N GLY A 16 16.02 -3.38 -15.00
CA GLY A 16 14.72 -4.07 -14.92
C GLY A 16 14.33 -4.59 -13.54
N TYR A 17 15.21 -4.47 -12.54
CA TYR A 17 14.92 -4.90 -11.17
C TYR A 17 14.17 -3.82 -10.39
N TRP A 18 13.20 -4.25 -9.57
CA TRP A 18 12.52 -3.37 -8.62
C TRP A 18 13.36 -3.20 -7.37
N TRP A 19 13.45 -1.98 -6.83
CA TRP A 19 14.22 -1.70 -5.63
C TRP A 19 13.40 -0.84 -4.65
N PRO A 20 13.33 -1.21 -3.35
CA PRO A 20 12.68 -0.38 -2.35
C PRO A 20 13.51 0.88 -2.10
N ILE A 21 12.89 2.04 -2.21
CA ILE A 21 13.55 3.33 -2.01
C ILE A 21 12.97 4.15 -0.85
N ALA A 22 11.77 3.81 -0.41
CA ALA A 22 11.14 4.46 0.73
C ALA A 22 10.20 3.48 1.44
N THR A 23 10.05 3.67 2.75
CA THR A 23 9.04 3.03 3.59
C THR A 23 8.20 4.13 4.19
N PHE A 24 6.89 3.91 4.32
CA PHE A 24 6.03 4.89 4.95
C PHE A 24 5.05 4.22 5.91
N ASP A 25 4.69 4.95 6.95
CA ASP A 25 3.79 4.49 8.00
C ASP A 25 2.35 4.90 7.73
N ILE A 26 1.42 3.98 7.96
CA ILE A 26 -0.02 4.26 7.83
C ILE A 26 -0.70 4.31 9.20
N GLY A 27 -1.63 5.25 9.36
CA GLY A 27 -2.36 5.43 10.62
C GLY A 27 -3.22 4.23 11.04
N SER A 28 -3.74 3.47 10.06
CA SER A 28 -4.52 2.26 10.35
C SER A 28 -4.43 1.24 9.22
N ALA A 29 -3.75 0.12 9.47
CA ALA A 29 -3.71 -1.01 8.54
C ALA A 29 -5.11 -1.57 8.24
N ARG A 30 -6.02 -1.56 9.22
CA ARG A 30 -7.39 -2.03 9.05
C ARG A 30 -8.18 -1.17 8.06
N ARG A 31 -8.15 0.17 8.25
CA ARG A 31 -8.82 1.09 7.31
C ARG A 31 -8.18 1.05 5.94
N PHE A 32 -6.87 0.86 5.89
CA PHE A 32 -6.17 0.70 4.62
C PHE A 32 -6.60 -0.57 3.87
N ARG A 33 -6.67 -1.71 4.55
CA ARG A 33 -7.17 -2.96 3.95
C ARG A 33 -8.61 -2.80 3.45
N LEU A 34 -9.46 -2.08 4.20
CA LEU A 34 -10.81 -1.75 3.76
C LEU A 34 -10.81 -0.91 2.48
N ALA A 35 -9.97 0.12 2.41
CA ALA A 35 -9.85 0.97 1.24
C ALA A 35 -9.37 0.20 0.00
N LEU A 36 -8.37 -0.68 0.17
CA LEU A 36 -7.89 -1.56 -0.89
C LEU A 36 -8.97 -2.53 -1.37
N GLN A 37 -9.74 -3.12 -0.45
CA GLN A 37 -10.85 -4.00 -0.81
C GLN A 37 -11.93 -3.24 -1.58
N GLY A 38 -12.29 -2.04 -1.13
CA GLY A 38 -13.26 -1.19 -1.81
C GLY A 38 -12.81 -0.70 -3.18
N ALA A 39 -11.50 -0.54 -3.39
CA ALA A 39 -10.90 -0.22 -4.70
C ALA A 39 -10.67 -1.45 -5.60
N GLY A 40 -10.92 -2.67 -5.11
CA GLY A 40 -10.63 -3.92 -5.85
C GLY A 40 -9.13 -4.23 -5.98
N LEU A 41 -8.30 -3.68 -5.10
CA LEU A 41 -6.83 -3.83 -5.10
C LEU A 41 -6.31 -4.79 -4.03
N ALA A 42 -7.19 -5.34 -3.19
CA ALA A 42 -6.81 -6.28 -2.13
C ALA A 42 -6.44 -7.66 -2.68
N ASP A 43 -5.61 -8.39 -1.91
CA ASP A 43 -5.34 -9.82 -2.06
C ASP A 43 -4.84 -10.26 -3.47
N ARG A 44 -4.20 -9.36 -4.22
CA ARG A 44 -3.61 -9.66 -5.54
C ARG A 44 -2.36 -10.54 -5.48
N GLY A 45 -1.81 -10.73 -4.28
CA GLY A 45 -0.53 -11.40 -4.07
C GLY A 45 0.66 -10.53 -4.51
N LEU A 46 1.83 -11.15 -4.53
CA LEU A 46 3.05 -10.49 -4.95
C LEU A 46 3.23 -10.56 -6.47
N PRO A 47 3.72 -9.48 -7.09
CA PRO A 47 4.17 -9.56 -8.46
C PRO A 47 5.46 -10.42 -8.55
N PRO A 48 5.67 -11.13 -9.68
CA PRO A 48 6.77 -12.10 -9.81
C PRO A 48 8.18 -11.48 -9.78
N ASP A 49 8.28 -10.16 -9.92
CA ASP A 49 9.50 -9.38 -10.08
C ASP A 49 9.86 -8.53 -8.84
N VAL A 50 9.28 -8.84 -7.67
CA VAL A 50 9.78 -8.32 -6.39
C VAL A 50 11.25 -8.71 -6.22
N SER A 51 12.10 -7.75 -5.83
CA SER A 51 13.53 -7.98 -5.59
C SER A 51 13.78 -9.17 -4.69
N ASP A 52 14.82 -9.95 -4.99
CA ASP A 52 15.24 -11.10 -4.17
C ASP A 52 15.49 -10.69 -2.72
N VAL A 53 15.97 -9.47 -2.45
CA VAL A 53 16.16 -8.98 -1.07
C VAL A 53 14.84 -8.86 -0.31
N LEU A 54 13.79 -8.40 -0.98
CA LEU A 54 12.47 -8.30 -0.37
C LEU A 54 11.83 -9.68 -0.30
N ARG A 55 11.93 -10.49 -1.36
CA ARG A 55 11.47 -11.88 -1.34
C ARG A 55 12.12 -12.65 -0.20
N ASP A 56 13.43 -12.58 -0.04
CA ASP A 56 14.17 -13.23 1.04
C ASP A 56 13.74 -12.71 2.42
N ARG A 57 13.65 -11.38 2.60
CA ARG A 57 13.17 -10.79 3.85
C ARG A 57 11.77 -11.28 4.22
N TYR A 58 10.88 -11.36 3.24
CA TYR A 58 9.51 -11.78 3.45
C TYR A 58 9.38 -13.30 3.54
N ASP A 59 10.17 -14.08 2.81
CA ASP A 59 10.25 -15.53 2.94
C ASP A 59 10.80 -15.91 4.31
N GLU A 60 11.80 -15.19 4.83
CA GLU A 60 12.27 -15.30 6.21
C GLU A 60 11.14 -15.00 7.20
N GLN A 61 10.39 -13.91 7.00
CA GLN A 61 9.32 -13.52 7.90
C GLN A 61 8.11 -14.45 7.81
N VAL A 62 7.75 -14.95 6.62
CA VAL A 62 6.72 -15.98 6.38
C VAL A 62 7.15 -17.30 7.01
N THR A 63 8.42 -17.66 6.92
CA THR A 63 8.96 -18.91 7.49
C THR A 63 9.02 -18.83 9.03
N ALA A 64 9.49 -17.72 9.57
CA ALA A 64 9.62 -17.51 11.01
C ALA A 64 8.25 -17.31 11.69
N HIS A 65 7.33 -16.62 11.01
CA HIS A 65 6.04 -16.19 11.57
C HIS A 65 4.87 -16.39 10.59
N PRO A 66 4.58 -17.63 10.15
CA PRO A 66 3.58 -17.90 9.10
C PRO A 66 2.16 -17.50 9.49
N ARG A 67 1.87 -17.37 10.80
CA ARG A 67 0.56 -16.93 11.31
C ARG A 67 0.45 -15.42 11.44
N GLU A 68 1.56 -14.70 11.36
CA GLU A 68 1.61 -13.25 11.55
C GLU A 68 1.50 -12.51 10.21
N ILE A 69 1.69 -13.14 9.04
CA ILE A 69 1.46 -12.50 7.73
C ILE A 69 0.08 -12.89 7.18
N GLY A 70 -0.79 -11.90 7.05
CA GLY A 70 -2.19 -12.03 6.63
C GLY A 70 -2.49 -11.65 5.17
N GLY A 71 -1.46 -11.36 4.36
CA GLY A 71 -1.57 -11.13 2.91
C GLY A 71 -0.63 -10.06 2.37
N ALA A 72 -0.49 -10.01 1.04
CA ALA A 72 0.28 -8.97 0.35
C ALA A 72 -0.47 -8.47 -0.91
N THR A 73 -0.23 -7.23 -1.27
CA THR A 73 -0.67 -6.65 -2.55
C THR A 73 0.33 -5.60 -3.03
N PHE A 74 0.26 -5.25 -4.31
CA PHE A 74 0.97 -4.10 -4.86
C PHE A 74 -0.04 -3.12 -5.44
N ILE A 75 0.35 -1.86 -5.63
CA ILE A 75 -0.48 -0.77 -6.17
C ILE A 75 0.41 0.05 -7.11
N THR A 76 0.01 0.20 -8.36
CA THR A 76 0.74 1.03 -9.33
C THR A 76 0.46 2.51 -9.09
N THR A 77 1.31 3.38 -9.65
CA THR A 77 1.10 4.84 -9.59
C THR A 77 -0.27 5.26 -10.11
N GLN A 78 -0.78 4.60 -11.16
CA GLN A 78 -2.11 4.89 -11.73
C GLN A 78 -3.28 4.46 -10.84
N GLU A 79 -3.05 3.50 -9.94
CA GLU A 79 -4.07 2.98 -9.03
C GLU A 79 -4.11 3.73 -7.70
N LEU A 80 -3.01 4.40 -7.30
CA LEU A 80 -2.96 5.18 -6.06
C LEU A 80 -4.10 6.21 -5.94
N PRO A 81 -4.49 6.95 -7.00
CA PRO A 81 -5.62 7.86 -6.94
C PRO A 81 -6.97 7.21 -6.62
N LEU A 82 -7.15 5.90 -6.87
CA LEU A 82 -8.39 5.21 -6.49
C LEU A 82 -8.61 5.24 -4.98
N LEU A 83 -7.52 5.25 -4.21
CA LEU A 83 -7.53 5.31 -2.75
C LEU A 83 -7.76 6.73 -2.23
N LEU A 84 -7.87 7.74 -3.09
CA LEU A 84 -8.26 9.09 -2.69
C LEU A 84 -9.78 9.26 -2.52
N ASN A 85 -10.57 8.20 -2.75
CA ASN A 85 -11.98 8.23 -2.41
C ASN A 85 -12.18 7.97 -0.91
N ALA A 86 -12.47 9.04 -0.16
CA ALA A 86 -12.71 9.01 1.28
C ALA A 86 -13.72 7.94 1.73
N ALA A 87 -14.74 7.66 0.92
CA ALA A 87 -15.74 6.65 1.26
C ALA A 87 -15.13 5.25 1.41
N LEU A 88 -14.05 4.93 0.68
CA LEU A 88 -13.41 3.61 0.73
C LEU A 88 -12.78 3.30 2.09
N TRP A 89 -12.41 4.33 2.85
CA TRP A 89 -11.75 4.19 4.14
C TRP A 89 -12.70 4.07 5.33
N LEU A 90 -13.97 4.37 5.10
CA LEU A 90 -15.02 4.38 6.10
C LEU A 90 -15.85 3.09 6.04
N THR A 91 -16.12 2.52 7.20
CA THR A 91 -17.15 1.48 7.35
C THR A 91 -18.55 2.03 7.06
N ALA A 92 -19.53 1.15 6.85
CA ALA A 92 -20.91 1.56 6.60
C ALA A 92 -21.46 2.46 7.72
N GLU A 93 -21.24 2.09 8.98
CA GLU A 93 -21.63 2.88 10.16
C GLU A 93 -20.92 4.24 10.21
N GLU A 94 -19.61 4.29 9.92
CA GLU A 94 -18.89 5.55 9.90
C GLU A 94 -19.35 6.47 8.76
N ARG A 95 -19.75 5.94 7.59
CA ARG A 95 -20.27 6.76 6.48
C ARG A 95 -21.60 7.44 6.81
N GLU A 96 -22.42 6.84 7.67
CA GLU A 96 -23.67 7.45 8.15
C GLU A 96 -23.40 8.61 9.12
N ARG A 97 -22.28 8.55 9.86
CA ARG A 97 -21.91 9.52 10.90
C ARG A 97 -20.96 10.61 10.43
N ILE A 98 -20.01 10.28 9.56
CA ILE A 98 -18.92 11.13 9.13
C ILE A 98 -19.21 11.56 7.69
N PRO A 99 -19.46 12.86 7.45
CA PRO A 99 -19.67 13.32 6.09
C PRO A 99 -18.36 13.19 5.29
N PRO A 100 -18.40 12.80 4.00
CA PRO A 100 -17.19 12.48 3.23
C PRO A 100 -16.10 13.56 3.22
N HIS A 101 -16.49 14.84 3.12
CA HIS A 101 -15.54 15.96 3.11
C HIS A 101 -14.75 16.09 4.41
N ALA A 102 -15.32 15.71 5.55
CA ALA A 102 -14.60 15.73 6.83
C ALA A 102 -13.53 14.64 6.88
N TYR A 103 -13.68 13.57 6.10
CA TYR A 103 -12.69 12.51 6.02
C TYR A 103 -11.55 12.83 5.03
N GLU A 104 -11.76 13.72 4.07
CA GLU A 104 -10.70 14.17 3.15
C GLU A 104 -9.54 14.89 3.88
N GLU A 105 -9.76 15.34 5.11
CA GLU A 105 -8.77 15.98 5.98
C GLU A 105 -7.96 14.98 6.84
N TYR A 106 -8.13 13.68 6.64
CA TYR A 106 -7.46 12.66 7.44
C TYR A 106 -6.03 12.38 6.95
N ALA A 107 -5.15 12.02 7.88
CA ALA A 107 -3.74 11.74 7.61
C ALA A 107 -3.54 10.62 6.58
N GLU A 108 -4.46 9.64 6.50
CA GLU A 108 -4.41 8.57 5.50
C GLU A 108 -4.53 9.10 4.06
N MET A 109 -5.35 10.13 3.84
CA MET A 109 -5.54 10.74 2.53
C MET A 109 -4.32 11.55 2.10
N ASP A 110 -3.73 12.31 3.02
CA ASP A 110 -2.48 13.03 2.78
C ASP A 110 -1.30 12.08 2.56
N PHE A 111 -1.28 10.95 3.26
CA PHE A 111 -0.34 9.87 3.01
C PHE A 111 -0.44 9.36 1.57
N ILE A 112 -1.64 9.02 1.08
CA ILE A 112 -1.79 8.56 -0.32
C ILE A 112 -1.35 9.64 -1.32
N ARG A 113 -1.66 10.91 -1.05
CA ARG A 113 -1.20 12.03 -1.89
C ARG A 113 0.32 12.13 -1.93
N ALA A 114 0.99 11.98 -0.78
CA ALA A 114 2.45 12.00 -0.70
C ALA A 114 3.07 10.84 -1.49
N TRP A 115 2.53 9.63 -1.34
CA TRP A 115 2.95 8.46 -2.13
C TRP A 115 2.77 8.66 -3.63
N HIS A 116 1.62 9.16 -4.04
CA HIS A 116 1.31 9.38 -5.43
C HIS A 116 2.25 10.43 -6.04
N ALA A 117 2.47 11.55 -5.35
CA ALA A 117 3.42 12.58 -5.80
C ALA A 117 4.85 12.04 -5.91
N PHE A 118 5.29 11.24 -4.93
CA PHE A 118 6.60 10.61 -4.93
C PHE A 118 6.76 9.63 -6.10
N ALA A 119 5.79 8.74 -6.30
CA ALA A 119 5.78 7.78 -7.39
C ALA A 119 5.77 8.48 -8.77
N GLN A 120 4.94 9.51 -8.94
CA GLN A 120 4.90 10.33 -10.15
C GLN A 120 6.24 11.02 -10.45
N ALA A 121 6.94 11.54 -9.44
CA ALA A 121 8.24 12.16 -9.62
C ALA A 121 9.28 11.16 -10.14
N HIS A 122 9.22 9.89 -9.71
CA HIS A 122 10.08 8.83 -10.23
C HIS A 122 9.70 8.42 -11.65
N GLU A 123 8.41 8.26 -11.94
CA GLU A 123 7.94 7.91 -13.28
C GLU A 123 8.26 8.98 -14.33
N ALA A 124 8.24 10.26 -13.93
CA ALA A 124 8.68 11.38 -14.77
C ALA A 124 10.17 11.29 -15.17
N ASN A 125 10.97 10.51 -14.44
CA ASN A 125 12.37 10.22 -14.73
C ASN A 125 12.56 8.81 -15.34
N GLU A 126 11.53 8.29 -16.01
CA GLU A 126 11.52 6.97 -16.68
C GLU A 126 11.75 5.77 -15.74
N ARG A 127 11.52 5.95 -14.44
CA ARG A 127 11.60 4.89 -13.43
C ARG A 127 10.18 4.52 -13.00
N ALA A 128 9.68 3.39 -13.52
CA ALA A 128 8.37 2.86 -13.12
C ALA A 128 8.30 2.72 -11.59
N ALA A 129 7.20 3.12 -10.97
CA ALA A 129 7.03 3.10 -9.52
C ALA A 129 5.82 2.24 -9.11
N ARG A 130 5.90 1.62 -7.93
CA ARG A 130 4.79 0.92 -7.30
C ARG A 130 4.90 0.97 -5.78
N LEU A 131 3.78 0.72 -5.13
CA LEU A 131 3.67 0.49 -3.70
C LEU A 131 3.46 -1.00 -3.46
N VAL A 132 4.22 -1.62 -2.57
CA VAL A 132 4.01 -2.99 -2.09
C VAL A 132 3.60 -2.94 -0.63
N VAL A 133 2.49 -3.60 -0.31
CA VAL A 133 1.84 -3.60 1.00
C VAL A 133 1.84 -5.02 1.55
N TRP A 134 2.27 -5.17 2.80
CA TRP A 134 2.32 -6.44 3.52
C TRP A 134 1.48 -6.32 4.77
N PHE A 135 0.51 -7.20 4.94
CA PHE A 135 -0.37 -7.19 6.11
C PHE A 135 0.10 -8.19 7.15
N GLY A 136 0.18 -7.73 8.40
CA GLY A 136 0.49 -8.55 9.56
C GLY A 136 -0.67 -8.66 10.57
N ILE A 137 -0.66 -9.65 11.48
CA ILE A 137 -1.69 -9.92 12.52
C ILE A 137 -1.15 -9.72 13.93
#